data_AF-A0A7C3NAS1-F1
#
_entry.id   AF-A0A7C3NAS1-F1
#
_cell.length_a   1.000
_cell.length_b   1.000
_cell.length_c   1.000
_cell.angle_alpha   90.00
_cell.angle_beta   90.00
_cell.angle_gamma   90.00
#
_symmetry.space_group_name_H-M   'P 1'
#
loop_
_entity.id
_entity.type
_entity.pdbx_description
1 polymer ?
#
loop_
_entity_poly.entity_id
_entity_poly.type
_entity_poly.pdbx_seq_one_letter_code
_entity_poly.pdbx_strand_id
1 'polypeptide(L)'
;MSVMLDLPQSLEKELSTEAAQLGLSLSEYVIRVLIAGRRVGQGIKSGADLVNYWHNEGLIGSRSDIVDSQEHARLLRRQAEQRVKE
;
A
#
# COMPACT_ATOMS: atom_id res chain seq x y z
N MET A 1 -23.04 12.23 15.63
CA MET A 1 -23.18 12.84 14.30
C MET A 1 -23.21 11.70 13.30
N SER A 2 -24.24 11.59 12.46
CA SER A 2 -24.37 10.52 11.46
C SER A 2 -24.05 11.06 10.07
N VAL A 3 -23.36 10.24 9.26
CA VAL A 3 -23.05 10.52 7.85
C VAL A 3 -23.59 9.34 7.05
N MET A 4 -24.43 9.61 6.04
CA MET A 4 -24.86 8.59 5.08
C MET A 4 -23.92 8.62 3.88
N LEU A 5 -23.45 7.43 3.48
CA LEU A 5 -22.56 7.22 2.34
C LEU A 5 -23.28 6.30 1.37
N ASP A 6 -23.66 6.84 0.21
CA ASP A 6 -24.20 6.03 -0.88
C ASP A 6 -23.03 5.38 -1.62
N LEU A 7 -22.86 4.07 -1.41
CA LEU A 7 -21.80 3.28 -2.04
C LEU A 7 -22.37 2.50 -3.24
N PRO A 8 -21.66 2.42 -4.37
CA PRO A 8 -21.97 1.44 -5.41
C PRO A 8 -21.94 0.02 -4.84
N GLN A 9 -22.87 -0.85 -5.27
CA GLN A 9 -22.95 -2.24 -4.78
C GLN A 9 -21.64 -3.02 -4.91
N SER A 10 -20.86 -2.75 -5.97
CA SER A 10 -19.55 -3.38 -6.16
C SER A 10 -18.57 -3.02 -5.03
N LEU A 11 -18.53 -1.76 -4.63
CA LEU A 11 -17.64 -1.26 -3.59
C LEU A 11 -18.08 -1.72 -2.20
N GLU A 12 -19.38 -1.74 -1.93
CA GLU A 12 -19.91 -2.29 -0.68
C GLU A 12 -19.51 -3.76 -0.50
N LYS A 13 -19.60 -4.55 -1.57
CA LYS A 13 -19.22 -5.98 -1.54
C LYS A 13 -17.73 -6.17 -1.31
N GLU A 14 -16.88 -5.36 -1.94
CA GLU A 14 -15.43 -5.37 -1.76
C GLU A 14 -15.06 -5.05 -0.30
N LEU A 15 -15.56 -3.93 0.23
CA LEU A 15 -15.34 -3.52 1.62
C LEU A 15 -15.86 -4.56 2.62
N SER A 16 -17.00 -5.19 2.34
CA SER A 16 -17.55 -6.27 3.18
C SER A 16 -16.66 -7.50 3.20
N THR A 17 -16.05 -7.83 2.06
CA THR A 17 -15.13 -8.97 1.94
C THR A 17 -13.85 -8.70 2.72
N GLU A 18 -13.28 -7.49 2.58
CA GLU A 18 -12.11 -7.06 3.33
C GLU A 18 -12.38 -7.03 4.85
N ALA A 19 -13.54 -6.51 5.26
CA ALA A 19 -13.97 -6.52 6.66
C ALA A 19 -14.06 -7.95 7.21
N ALA A 20 -14.66 -8.88 6.47
CA ALA A 20 -14.78 -10.28 6.87
C ALA A 20 -13.42 -10.97 7.02
N GLN A 21 -12.46 -10.69 6.13
CA GLN A 21 -11.10 -11.22 6.21
C GLN A 21 -10.37 -10.74 7.48
N LEU A 22 -10.68 -9.53 7.94
CA LEU A 22 -10.13 -8.93 9.16
C LEU A 22 -10.95 -9.26 10.42
N GLY A 23 -12.06 -10.01 10.29
CA GLY A 23 -12.95 -10.33 11.40
C GLY A 23 -13.69 -9.11 11.97
N LEU A 24 -13.91 -8.08 11.15
CA LEU A 24 -14.56 -6.82 11.52
C LEU A 24 -15.95 -6.72 10.90
N SER A 25 -16.84 -5.94 11.53
CA SER A 25 -18.06 -5.49 10.86
C SER A 25 -17.75 -4.48 9.75
N LEU A 26 -18.62 -4.39 8.74
CA LEU A 26 -18.48 -3.40 7.66
C LEU A 26 -18.38 -1.98 8.21
N SER A 27 -19.19 -1.63 9.22
CA SER A 27 -19.18 -0.30 9.83
C SER A 27 -17.85 0.02 10.53
N GLU A 28 -17.28 -0.93 11.28
CA GLU A 28 -15.97 -0.76 11.91
C GLU A 28 -14.86 -0.60 10.86
N TYR A 29 -14.93 -1.41 9.80
CA TYR A 29 -13.97 -1.34 8.71
C TYR A 29 -14.03 -0.01 7.96
N VAL A 30 -15.24 0.46 7.61
CA VAL A 30 -15.45 1.76 6.96
C VAL A 30 -14.94 2.90 7.84
N ILE A 31 -15.18 2.87 9.15
CA ILE A 31 -14.63 3.87 10.08
C ILE A 31 -13.10 3.86 10.03
N ARG A 32 -12.46 2.69 10.04
CA ARG A 32 -10.99 2.59 9.93
C ARG A 32 -10.48 3.19 8.63
N VAL A 33 -11.13 2.90 7.50
CA VAL A 33 -10.78 3.45 6.18
C VAL A 33 -10.94 4.98 6.17
N LEU A 34 -12.03 5.51 6.75
CA LEU A 34 -12.27 6.95 6.85
C LEU A 34 -11.29 7.66 7.80
N ILE A 35 -10.94 7.03 8.93
CA ILE A 35 -9.94 7.54 9.89
C ILE A 35 -8.54 7.54 9.28
N ALA A 36 -8.15 6.43 8.64
CA ALA A 36 -6.89 6.36 7.92
C ALA A 36 -6.83 7.49 6.90
N GLY A 37 -7.98 7.78 6.29
CA GLY A 37 -8.13 8.71 5.19
C GLY A 37 -7.38 8.15 4.01
N ARG A 38 -8.01 8.09 2.84
CA ARG A 38 -7.22 7.96 1.61
C ARG A 38 -6.44 9.27 1.47
N ARG A 39 -5.29 9.38 2.14
CA ARG A 39 -4.28 10.40 1.87
C ARG A 39 -3.64 9.99 0.54
N VAL A 40 -4.39 10.17 -0.54
CA VAL A 40 -3.83 10.22 -1.89
C VAL A 40 -2.89 11.42 -1.87
N GLY A 41 -1.61 11.16 -1.61
CA GLY A 41 -0.57 12.18 -1.65
C GLY A 41 -0.55 13.16 -0.48
N GLN A 42 -0.55 12.70 0.78
CA GLN A 42 0.37 13.39 1.70
C GLN A 42 1.77 13.05 1.20
N GLY A 43 2.25 13.93 0.32
CA GLY A 43 3.44 13.75 -0.47
C GLY A 43 4.54 13.28 0.43
N ILE A 44 5.05 12.10 0.11
CA ILE A 44 6.42 11.76 0.43
C ILE A 44 7.25 12.89 -0.17
N LYS A 45 7.63 13.86 0.67
CA LYS A 45 8.34 15.08 0.25
C LYS A 45 9.85 14.87 0.34
N SER A 46 10.26 13.86 1.09
CA SER A 46 11.65 13.48 1.28
C SER A 46 11.81 11.96 1.24
N GLY A 47 13.06 11.51 1.04
CA GLY A 47 13.38 10.09 1.18
C GLY A 47 13.12 9.54 2.59
N ALA A 48 13.22 10.38 3.63
CA ALA A 48 12.91 9.98 5.00
C ALA A 48 11.40 9.68 5.17
N ASP A 49 10.54 10.50 4.57
CA ASP A 49 9.08 10.26 4.59
C ASP A 49 8.73 8.94 3.88
N LEU A 50 9.44 8.62 2.79
CA LEU A 50 9.27 7.38 2.05
C LEU A 50 9.61 6.16 2.91
N VAL A 51 10.76 6.21 3.59
CA VAL A 51 11.22 5.11 4.45
C VAL A 51 10.29 4.94 5.64
N ASN A 52 9.83 6.03 6.25
CA ASN A 52 8.86 5.98 7.35
C ASN A 52 7.52 5.39 6.91
N TYR A 53 7.05 5.73 5.71
CA TYR A 53 5.86 5.12 5.13
C TYR A 53 6.03 3.61 4.96
N TRP A 54 7.12 3.16 4.32
CA TRP A 54 7.38 1.73 4.15
C TRP A 54 7.52 0.97 5.47
N HIS A 55 8.06 1.61 6.50
CA HIS A 55 8.15 1.03 7.84
C HIS A 55 6.76 0.86 8.45
N ASN A 56 5.92 1.89 8.41
CA ASN A 56 4.56 1.86 8.97
C ASN A 56 3.66 0.84 8.27
N GLU A 57 3.83 0.65 6.97
CA GLU A 57 3.11 -0.36 6.18
C GLU A 57 3.73 -1.77 6.29
N GLY A 58 4.80 -1.96 7.07
CA GLY A 58 5.45 -3.26 7.26
C GLY A 58 6.15 -3.80 5.99
N LEU A 59 6.46 -2.93 5.03
CA LEU A 59 7.05 -3.32 3.75
C LEU A 59 8.56 -3.58 3.85
N ILE A 60 9.23 -3.01 4.86
CA ILE A 60 10.65 -3.24 5.09
C ILE A 60 10.89 -4.70 5.51
N GLY A 61 11.72 -5.40 4.74
CA GLY A 61 12.02 -6.82 4.97
C GLY A 61 11.02 -7.80 4.36
N SER A 62 9.95 -7.32 3.70
CA SER A 62 8.96 -8.18 3.03
C SER A 62 9.52 -8.98 1.84
N ARG A 63 10.59 -8.49 1.21
CA ARG A 63 11.28 -9.12 0.07
C ARG A 63 12.37 -10.07 0.56
N SER A 64 11.97 -11.20 1.12
CA SER A 64 12.88 -12.26 1.58
C SER A 64 13.60 -12.99 0.44
N ASP A 65 13.12 -12.85 -0.79
CA ASP A 65 13.74 -13.34 -2.01
C ASP A 65 15.02 -12.57 -2.39
N ILE A 66 15.21 -11.35 -1.85
CA ILE A 66 16.40 -10.53 -2.09
C ILE A 66 17.31 -10.60 -0.86
N VAL A 67 18.31 -11.48 -0.92
CA VAL A 67 19.28 -11.69 0.17
C VAL A 67 20.28 -10.53 0.28
N ASP A 68 20.84 -10.09 -0.85
CA ASP A 68 21.71 -8.90 -0.93
C ASP A 68 21.04 -7.84 -1.81
N SER A 69 20.50 -6.81 -1.16
CA SER A 69 19.81 -5.71 -1.84
C SER A 69 20.74 -4.87 -2.71
N GLN A 70 22.03 -4.77 -2.37
CA GLN A 70 23.01 -4.01 -3.15
C GLN A 70 23.41 -4.77 -4.40
N GLU A 71 23.69 -6.06 -4.30
CA GLU A 71 23.99 -6.89 -5.48
C GLU A 71 22.79 -6.93 -6.44
N HIS A 72 21.59 -7.11 -5.90
CA HIS A 72 20.36 -7.09 -6.69
C HIS A 72 20.16 -5.75 -7.40
N ALA A 73 20.43 -4.62 -6.74
CA ALA A 73 20.38 -3.30 -7.39
C ALA A 73 21.41 -3.15 -8.51
N ARG A 74 22.62 -3.71 -8.36
CA ARG A 74 23.65 -3.71 -9.43
C ARG A 74 23.23 -4.59 -10.61
N LEU A 75 22.65 -5.75 -10.36
CA LEU A 75 22.08 -6.62 -11.40
C LEU A 75 21.00 -5.89 -12.20
N LEU A 76 20.07 -5.24 -11.50
CA LEU A 76 18.99 -4.47 -12.15
C LEU A 76 19.53 -3.34 -13.02
N ARG A 77 20.56 -2.61 -12.55
CA ARG A 77 21.22 -1.56 -13.34
C ARG A 77 21.86 -2.12 -14.61
N ARG A 78 22.63 -3.21 -14.50
CA ARG A 78 23.24 -3.88 -15.68
C ARG A 78 22.19 -4.33 -16.69
N GLN A 79 21.08 -4.90 -16.23
CA GLN A 79 19.98 -5.32 -17.11
C GLN A 79 19.33 -4.13 -17.82
N ALA A 80 19.16 -3.00 -17.12
CA ALA A 80 18.60 -1.78 -17.73
C ALA A 80 19.55 -1.18 -18.78
N GLU A 81 20.86 -1.20 -18.53
CA GLU A 81 21.88 -0.73 -19.47
C GLU A 81 21.97 -1.61 -20.74
N GLN A 82 21.71 -2.91 -20.59
CA GLN A 82 21.70 -3.88 -21.70
C GLN A 82 20.38 -3.96 -22.46
N ARG A 83 19.31 -3.28 -22.00
CA ARG A 83 18.10 -3.10 -22.80
C ARG A 83 18.45 -2.19 -23.98
N VAL A 84 18.83 -2.80 -25.10
CA VAL A 84 18.78 -2.15 -26.41
C VAL A 84 17.33 -1.69 -26.59
N LYS A 85 17.12 -0.39 -26.78
CA LYS A 85 15.84 0.14 -27.23
C LYS A 85 15.56 -0.44 -28.61
N GLU A 86 14.58 -1.32 -28.71
CA GLU A 86 13.90 -1.60 -29.99
C GLU A 86 13.07 -0.38 -30.42
#